data_AF-A0A6J4TWG8-F1
#
_entry.id   AF-A0A6J4TWG8-F1
#
_cell.length_a   1.000
_cell.length_b   1.000
_cell.length_c   1.000
_cell.angle_alpha   90.00
_cell.angle_beta   90.00
_cell.angle_gamma   90.00
#
_symmetry.space_group_name_H-M   'P 1'
#
loop_
_entity.id
_entity.type
_entity.pdbx_description
1 polymer ?
#
loop_
_entity_poly.entity_id
_entity_poly.type
_entity_poly.pdbx_seq_one_letter_code
_entity_poly.pdbx_strand_id
1 'polypeptide(L)'
;MVPARSVRLSDPEGTSRSSFRRHLSYANVMATIAVFIALGGTATAAFVVTGKNVKNSSLTGADVKNSSITGADLTNNSVGSVDIKDGDLLASDFKPGQLDRGCSGSVGSEGRSGCAGAAGGHGRAGAARNPRG
;
A
#
# COMPACT_ATOMS: atom_id res chain seq x y z
N MET A 1 101.48 21.60 42.37
CA MET A 1 101.59 21.92 40.94
C MET A 1 101.27 20.66 40.14
N VAL A 2 100.06 20.62 39.54
CA VAL A 2 99.64 19.87 38.31
C VAL A 2 99.61 18.32 38.36
N PRO A 3 98.63 17.61 37.72
CA PRO A 3 97.25 17.94 37.34
C PRO A 3 96.18 16.92 37.81
N ALA A 4 94.92 17.37 37.78
CA ALA A 4 93.73 16.54 37.82
C ALA A 4 93.58 15.69 36.54
N ARG A 5 93.24 14.41 36.70
CA ARG A 5 92.93 13.50 35.58
C ARG A 5 91.44 13.54 35.27
N SER A 6 91.17 13.70 33.99
CA SER A 6 89.90 13.94 33.33
C SER A 6 88.87 12.82 33.46
N VAL A 7 87.64 13.28 33.66
CA VAL A 7 86.34 12.66 33.38
C VAL A 7 86.27 12.12 31.94
N ARG A 8 85.52 11.01 31.73
CA ARG A 8 84.53 10.72 30.65
C ARG A 8 84.13 9.22 30.70
N LEU A 9 82.85 8.91 30.97
CA LEU A 9 81.79 8.43 30.04
C LEU A 9 82.02 6.96 29.58
N SER A 10 81.09 6.00 29.63
CA SER A 10 79.64 6.05 29.37
C SER A 10 78.98 4.73 29.82
N ASP A 11 77.71 4.80 30.24
CA ASP A 11 76.86 3.71 30.69
C ASP A 11 76.43 2.74 29.57
N PRO A 12 76.21 1.43 29.85
CA PRO A 12 75.38 0.59 29.00
C PRO A 12 73.95 0.49 29.56
N GLU A 13 73.02 1.17 28.86
CA GLU A 13 71.68 0.69 28.50
C GLU A 13 70.99 -0.25 29.52
N GLY A 14 70.53 0.34 30.62
CA GLY A 14 69.56 -0.26 31.52
C GLY A 14 68.19 -0.36 30.87
N THR A 15 67.97 -1.46 30.15
CA THR A 15 66.70 -2.19 30.00
C THR A 15 65.43 -1.33 29.99
N SER A 16 64.90 -1.13 28.79
CA SER A 16 63.49 -0.88 28.47
C SER A 16 62.55 -1.45 29.54
N ARG A 17 62.12 -0.59 30.47
CA ARG A 17 61.06 -0.89 31.43
C ARG A 17 59.84 -0.07 31.07
N SER A 18 59.01 -0.74 30.26
CA SER A 18 57.56 -0.77 30.42
C SER A 18 56.88 0.59 30.37
N SER A 19 56.47 0.95 29.15
CA SER A 19 55.47 1.96 28.78
C SER A 19 54.06 1.67 29.34
N PHE A 20 53.95 1.20 30.59
CA PHE A 20 52.70 0.71 31.19
C PHE A 20 51.94 1.79 31.96
N ARG A 21 52.29 3.08 31.82
CA ARG A 21 51.64 4.19 32.55
C ARG A 21 50.93 5.20 31.65
N ARG A 22 50.50 4.80 30.45
CA ARG A 22 49.66 5.64 29.56
C ARG A 22 48.36 4.93 29.15
N HIS A 23 47.82 4.07 30.02
CA HIS A 23 46.68 3.21 29.67
C HIS A 23 45.31 3.92 29.59
N LEU A 24 45.28 5.26 29.70
CA LEU A 24 44.20 6.10 29.20
C LEU A 24 44.77 7.03 28.14
N SER A 25 45.21 6.44 27.03
CA SER A 25 45.54 7.21 25.83
C SER A 25 44.26 7.86 25.30
N TYR A 26 44.36 9.10 24.83
CA TYR A 26 43.32 9.75 24.03
C TYR A 26 42.79 8.83 22.91
N ALA A 27 43.64 7.93 22.40
CA ALA A 27 43.26 6.89 21.45
C ALA A 27 42.15 5.96 21.98
N ASN A 28 42.16 5.57 23.26
CA ASN A 28 41.12 4.72 23.84
C ASN A 28 39.79 5.48 23.97
N VAL A 29 39.83 6.77 24.31
CA VAL A 29 38.63 7.62 24.38
C VAL A 29 38.03 7.81 22.99
N MET A 30 38.87 8.10 21.99
CA MET A 30 38.41 8.22 20.62
C MET A 30 37.95 6.87 20.05
N ALA A 31 38.58 5.76 20.43
CA ALA A 31 38.16 4.42 20.04
C ALA A 31 36.77 4.07 20.60
N THR A 32 36.49 4.37 21.88
CA THR A 32 35.15 4.09 22.44
C THR A 32 34.07 4.99 21.85
N ILE A 33 34.37 6.27 21.60
CA ILE A 33 33.44 7.18 20.90
C ILE A 33 33.21 6.70 19.46
N ALA A 34 34.26 6.32 18.73
CA ALA A 34 34.16 5.81 17.37
C ALA A 34 33.36 4.51 17.32
N VAL A 35 33.56 3.59 18.27
CA VAL A 35 32.76 2.36 18.39
C VAL A 35 31.31 2.68 18.73
N PHE A 36 31.04 3.64 19.62
CA PHE A 36 29.68 4.05 19.95
C PHE A 36 28.96 4.69 18.75
N ILE A 37 29.66 5.51 17.95
CA ILE A 37 29.12 6.08 16.70
C ILE A 37 28.96 4.99 15.63
N ALA A 38 29.91 4.06 15.51
CA ALA A 38 29.85 2.96 14.55
C ALA A 38 28.72 1.97 14.86
N LEU A 39 28.41 1.75 16.13
CA LEU A 39 27.31 0.87 16.58
C LEU A 39 25.97 1.60 16.74
N GLY A 40 25.99 2.90 17.04
CA GLY A 40 24.80 3.72 17.33
C GLY A 40 24.32 4.61 16.18
N GLY A 41 25.10 4.78 15.11
CA GLY A 41 24.90 5.80 14.08
C GLY A 41 23.67 5.64 13.18
N THR A 42 23.01 4.48 13.16
CA THR A 42 21.89 4.21 12.23
C THR A 42 20.58 3.81 12.91
N ALA A 43 20.53 3.73 14.25
CA ALA A 43 19.41 3.07 14.94
C ALA A 43 18.11 3.90 15.03
N THR A 44 18.07 5.16 14.60
CA THR A 44 16.96 6.07 14.94
C THR A 44 16.08 6.52 13.77
N ALA A 45 16.04 5.82 12.64
CA ALA A 45 15.02 6.09 11.63
C ALA A 45 13.72 5.31 11.89
N ALA A 46 13.83 4.04 12.29
CA ALA A 46 12.69 3.15 12.46
C ALA A 46 11.82 3.48 13.70
N PHE A 47 12.38 4.14 14.72
CA PHE A 47 11.68 4.43 15.98
C PHE A 47 11.30 5.90 16.19
N VAL A 48 11.75 6.82 15.32
CA VAL A 48 11.56 8.26 15.57
C VAL A 48 10.43 8.85 14.74
N VAL A 49 10.06 8.29 13.59
CA VAL A 49 8.95 8.83 12.80
C VAL A 49 7.65 8.16 13.20
N THR A 50 7.00 8.70 14.23
CA THR A 50 5.61 8.36 14.57
C THR A 50 4.66 9.30 13.81
N GLY A 51 3.37 8.95 13.74
CA GLY A 51 2.35 9.82 13.11
C GLY A 51 2.30 11.25 13.67
N LYS A 52 2.80 11.49 14.91
CA LYS A 52 2.91 12.82 15.51
C LYS A 52 3.92 13.74 14.80
N ASN A 53 4.89 13.15 14.10
CA ASN A 53 5.94 13.88 13.39
C ASN A 53 5.57 14.11 11.93
N VAL A 54 4.41 13.60 11.49
CA VAL A 54 3.89 13.79 10.14
C VAL A 54 2.90 14.95 10.18
N LYS A 55 3.10 15.93 9.30
CA LYS A 55 2.17 17.06 9.17
C LYS A 55 0.85 16.55 8.58
N ASN A 56 -0.26 17.06 9.08
CA ASN A 56 -1.56 16.70 8.52
C ASN A 56 -1.62 17.03 7.02
N SER A 57 -2.22 16.12 6.24
CA SER A 57 -2.35 16.23 4.78
C SER A 57 -1.03 16.27 3.99
N SER A 58 0.11 15.87 4.58
CA SER A 58 1.39 15.84 3.86
C SER A 58 1.67 14.52 3.13
N LEU A 59 0.95 13.45 3.45
CA LEU A 59 1.07 12.16 2.78
C LEU A 59 0.05 12.09 1.64
N THR A 60 0.53 11.66 0.48
CA THR A 60 -0.26 11.47 -0.73
C THR A 60 -0.22 10.00 -1.14
N GLY A 61 -1.01 9.62 -2.14
CA GLY A 61 -0.98 8.25 -2.69
C GLY A 61 0.40 7.83 -3.22
N ALA A 62 1.27 8.78 -3.62
CA ALA A 62 2.62 8.47 -4.09
C ALA A 62 3.55 7.99 -2.95
N ASP A 63 3.24 8.35 -1.71
CA ASP A 63 4.02 7.96 -0.52
C ASP A 63 3.63 6.58 0.01
N VAL A 64 2.50 6.04 -0.47
CA VAL A 64 1.96 4.74 -0.05
C VAL A 64 2.23 3.71 -1.13
N LYS A 65 2.86 2.59 -0.76
CA LYS A 65 3.11 1.50 -1.68
C LYS A 65 1.77 0.86 -2.11
N ASN A 66 1.64 0.57 -3.40
CA ASN A 66 0.45 -0.15 -3.89
C ASN A 66 0.22 -1.46 -3.12
N SER A 67 -1.06 -1.69 -2.78
CA SER A 67 -1.53 -2.88 -2.08
C SER A 67 -0.92 -3.11 -0.69
N SER A 68 -0.30 -2.10 -0.07
CA SER A 68 0.25 -2.23 1.28
C SER A 68 -0.77 -1.98 2.38
N ILE A 69 -1.90 -1.34 2.08
CA ILE A 69 -2.98 -1.08 3.03
C ILE A 69 -3.99 -2.21 2.95
N THR A 70 -4.25 -2.84 4.09
CA THR A 70 -5.18 -3.96 4.24
C THR A 70 -6.33 -3.56 5.15
N GLY A 71 -7.36 -4.41 5.25
CA GLY A 71 -8.48 -4.17 6.16
C GLY A 71 -8.08 -4.12 7.64
N ALA A 72 -6.93 -4.66 8.03
CA ALA A 72 -6.42 -4.59 9.41
C ALA A 72 -5.87 -3.19 9.76
N ASP A 73 -5.48 -2.42 8.75
CA ASP A 73 -4.93 -1.06 8.91
C ASP A 73 -6.03 0.01 9.01
N LEU A 74 -7.27 -0.36 8.68
CA LEU A 74 -8.43 0.52 8.70
C LEU A 74 -9.31 0.21 9.92
N THR A 75 -9.72 1.26 10.62
CA THR A 75 -10.71 1.12 11.69
C THR A 75 -12.12 0.99 11.11
N ASN A 76 -13.00 0.27 11.80
CA ASN A 76 -14.37 0.09 11.33
C ASN A 76 -15.07 1.45 11.14
N ASN A 77 -15.75 1.61 9.99
CA ASN A 77 -16.47 2.82 9.60
C ASN A 77 -15.57 4.06 9.38
N SER A 78 -14.26 3.89 9.17
CA SER A 78 -13.35 5.02 8.93
C SER A 78 -13.35 5.54 7.49
N VAL A 79 -13.89 4.78 6.55
CA VAL A 79 -13.97 5.13 5.12
C VAL A 79 -15.44 5.33 4.76
N GLY A 80 -15.77 6.53 4.32
CA GLY A 80 -17.12 6.92 3.89
C GLY A 80 -17.20 7.21 2.39
N SER A 81 -18.39 7.61 1.93
CA SER A 81 -18.62 7.94 0.52
C SER A 81 -17.79 9.13 0.03
N VAL A 82 -17.43 10.07 0.91
CA VAL A 82 -16.58 11.23 0.58
C VAL A 82 -15.12 10.84 0.28
N ASP A 83 -14.67 9.69 0.79
CA ASP A 83 -13.31 9.20 0.62
C ASP A 83 -13.15 8.38 -0.67
N ILE A 84 -14.25 8.06 -1.34
CA ILE A 84 -14.32 7.21 -2.53
C ILE A 84 -14.78 8.06 -3.70
N LYS A 85 -14.09 7.97 -4.83
CA LYS A 85 -14.51 8.71 -6.02
C LYS A 85 -15.71 8.03 -6.68
N ASP A 86 -16.60 8.84 -7.23
CA ASP A 86 -17.74 8.33 -7.98
C ASP A 86 -17.29 7.47 -9.17
N GLY A 87 -17.83 6.26 -9.25
CA GLY A 87 -17.53 5.29 -10.30
C GLY A 87 -16.34 4.36 -10.03
N ASP A 88 -15.58 4.56 -8.95
CA ASP A 88 -14.46 3.66 -8.61
C ASP A 88 -14.91 2.29 -8.07
N LEU A 89 -16.12 2.22 -7.49
CA LEU A 89 -16.69 0.96 -7.00
C LEU A 89 -17.45 0.25 -8.12
N LEU A 90 -16.92 -0.90 -8.54
CA LEU A 90 -17.50 -1.74 -9.58
C LEU A 90 -18.24 -2.93 -8.97
N ALA A 91 -19.14 -3.54 -9.75
CA ALA A 91 -19.88 -4.71 -9.29
C ALA A 91 -18.98 -5.90 -8.89
N SER A 92 -17.76 -5.97 -9.43
CA SER A 92 -16.75 -6.99 -9.11
C SER A 92 -16.14 -6.84 -7.72
N ASP A 93 -16.22 -5.65 -7.11
CA ASP A 93 -15.62 -5.36 -5.80
C ASP A 93 -16.49 -5.86 -4.64
N PHE A 94 -17.74 -6.21 -4.95
CA PHE A 94 -18.72 -6.71 -4.00
C PHE A 94 -18.87 -8.23 -4.14
N LYS A 95 -19.10 -8.91 -3.01
CA LYS A 95 -19.45 -10.32 -3.02
C LYS A 95 -20.80 -10.53 -3.72
N PRO A 96 -21.02 -11.69 -4.36
CA PRO A 96 -22.30 -12.02 -4.96
C PRO A 96 -23.45 -11.85 -3.96
N GLY A 97 -24.50 -11.13 -4.37
CA GLY A 97 -25.68 -10.87 -3.55
C GLY A 97 -25.58 -9.68 -2.60
N GLN A 98 -24.45 -8.95 -2.55
CA GLN A 98 -24.38 -7.68 -1.81
C GLN A 98 -25.00 -6.50 -2.56
N LEU A 99 -25.07 -6.59 -3.88
CA LEU A 99 -25.73 -5.59 -4.71
C LEU A 99 -27.16 -6.03 -4.98
N ASP A 100 -28.12 -5.24 -4.51
CA ASP A 100 -29.50 -5.40 -4.92
C ASP A 100 -29.60 -5.13 -6.42
N ARG A 101 -30.14 -6.10 -7.17
CA ARG A 101 -30.51 -5.85 -8.55
C ARG A 101 -31.63 -4.82 -8.51
N GLY A 102 -31.30 -3.57 -8.77
CA GLY A 102 -32.29 -2.50 -8.90
C GLY A 102 -33.45 -3.01 -9.76
N CYS A 103 -34.69 -2.70 -9.36
CA CYS A 103 -35.89 -3.20 -9.99
C CYS A 103 -35.76 -3.12 -11.51
N SER A 104 -35.60 -4.28 -12.17
CA SER A 104 -35.53 -4.33 -13.62
C SER A 104 -36.83 -3.72 -14.12
N GLY A 105 -36.74 -2.61 -14.87
CA GLY A 105 -37.92 -1.90 -15.37
C GLY A 105 -38.86 -2.89 -16.06
N SER A 106 -40.16 -2.71 -15.86
CA SER A 106 -41.17 -3.58 -16.48
C SER A 106 -40.88 -3.69 -17.98
N VAL A 107 -40.72 -4.92 -18.48
CA VAL A 107 -40.63 -5.19 -19.92
C VAL A 107 -41.85 -4.54 -20.57
N GLY A 108 -41.63 -3.69 -21.58
CA GLY A 108 -42.72 -2.98 -22.27
C GLY A 108 -43.75 -3.98 -22.81
N SER A 109 -45.04 -3.61 -22.77
CA SER A 109 -46.11 -4.50 -23.25
C SER A 109 -45.87 -4.88 -24.71
N GLU A 110 -45.95 -6.17 -25.01
CA GLU A 110 -45.90 -6.70 -26.37
C GLU A 110 -46.98 -6.03 -27.24
N GLY A 111 -46.59 -5.58 -28.45
CA GLY A 111 -47.48 -4.84 -29.34
C GLY A 111 -48.71 -5.66 -29.74
N ARG A 112 -49.86 -4.99 -29.93
CA ARG A 112 -51.11 -5.66 -30.35
C ARG A 112 -50.88 -6.48 -31.64
N SER A 113 -51.13 -7.78 -31.60
CA SER A 113 -51.16 -8.63 -32.79
C SER A 113 -52.18 -8.06 -33.80
N GLY A 114 -51.79 -7.98 -35.07
CA GLY A 114 -52.63 -7.39 -36.13
C GLY A 114 -53.97 -8.11 -36.32
N CYS A 115 -54.98 -7.37 -36.81
CA CYS A 115 -56.32 -7.88 -37.07
C CYS A 115 -56.28 -9.11 -38.00
N ALA A 116 -56.97 -10.19 -37.63
CA ALA A 116 -57.13 -11.35 -38.50
C ALA A 116 -57.81 -10.93 -39.82
N GLY A 117 -57.26 -11.40 -40.95
CA GLY A 117 -57.80 -11.11 -42.28
C GLY A 117 -59.24 -11.58 -42.46
N ALA A 118 -60.01 -10.85 -43.26
CA ALA A 118 -61.43 -11.15 -43.52
C ALA A 118 -61.62 -12.59 -44.02
N ALA A 119 -62.57 -13.31 -43.42
CA ALA A 119 -62.92 -14.66 -43.84
C ALA A 119 -63.41 -14.65 -45.31
N GLY A 120 -62.84 -15.54 -46.13
CA GLY A 120 -63.20 -15.66 -47.54
C GLY A 120 -64.69 -16.02 -47.71
N GLY A 121 -65.39 -15.31 -48.59
CA GLY A 121 -66.81 -15.51 -48.83
C GLY A 121 -67.13 -16.93 -49.31
N HIS A 122 -68.09 -17.58 -48.66
CA HIS A 122 -68.57 -18.90 -49.05
C HIS A 122 -69.19 -18.88 -50.47
N GLY A 123 -68.83 -19.87 -51.28
CA GLY A 123 -69.31 -20.04 -52.67
C GLY A 123 -70.82 -20.23 -52.74
N ARG A 124 -71.44 -19.65 -53.78
CA ARG A 124 -72.89 -19.69 -54.03
C ARG A 124 -73.41 -21.13 -54.08
N ALA A 125 -74.41 -21.44 -53.26
CA ALA A 125 -75.13 -22.71 -53.31
C ALA A 125 -75.79 -22.90 -54.69
N GLY A 126 -75.52 -24.05 -55.31
CA GLY A 126 -76.03 -24.42 -56.64
C GLY A 126 -77.56 -24.61 -56.64
N ALA A 127 -78.19 -24.11 -57.71
CA ALA A 127 -79.63 -24.16 -57.93
C ALA A 127 -80.15 -25.60 -58.04
N ALA A 128 -81.12 -25.96 -57.18
CA ALA A 128 -81.90 -27.18 -57.33
C ALA A 128 -82.90 -27.03 -58.49
N ARG A 129 -82.79 -27.93 -59.48
CA ARG A 129 -83.75 -28.06 -60.60
C ARG A 129 -85.03 -28.74 -60.10
N ASN A 130 -86.17 -28.17 -60.47
CA ASN A 130 -87.52 -28.66 -60.17
C ASN A 130 -87.94 -29.76 -61.17
N PRO A 131 -88.45 -30.94 -60.76
CA PRO A 131 -89.05 -31.90 -61.67
C PRO A 131 -90.57 -31.74 -61.69
N ARG A 132 -91.14 -31.33 -62.84
CA ARG A 132 -92.57 -31.49 -63.13
C ARG A 132 -92.77 -31.76 -64.63
N GLY A 133 -93.51 -32.83 -64.93
CA GLY A 133 -94.10 -33.15 -66.24
C GLY A 133 -93.41 -34.29 -66.95
#